data_AF-A0A524RRG0-F1
#
_entry.id   AF-A0A524RRG0-F1
#
_cell.length_a   1.000
_cell.length_b   1.000
_cell.length_c   1.000
_cell.angle_alpha   90.00
_cell.angle_beta   90.00
_cell.angle_gamma   90.00
#
_symmetry.space_group_name_H-M   'P 1'
#
loop_
_entity.id
_entity.type
_entity.pdbx_description
1 polymer ?
#
loop_
_entity_poly.entity_id
_entity_poly.type
_entity_poly.pdbx_seq_one_letter_code
_entity_poly.pdbx_strand_id
1 'polypeptide(L)'
;MIGNLAYDGERLESEESRLLNGEISLRQFIRAVARSAAFRRRFWDGLYVVKSIEVMHRHLLGRPSFGRWEIDAYFDVAARSGFYGLVDALLDSQEYADAFGDDTVPYERFITPADRNARKVPGIRPGFSLPPARRPEPSRTIVGFRDSGALPRRRSWSALEDAARRDKLGGAGTPPSPSLLRTAESNAVATSGGGGLLGRHTTPLWLSDRRDPEQLTAVIRAAYRQVLGNVQPMEAERLLTAESQLASGMLSVRAFVRAIACSDFYRRRYFEVNSPQRFVELNFKHLLGRPPRNQSELSEHLRRVVSEGLVAEVDSHLDSDEYQIRFGEDIVPYPLPRISDAAEPLDSFNRRLRSSRGLAGTDAVQANFPLQLSVTQPRPVAPPASAPAPAAPAAATPVDPVAAPLWKARVATSPSPDFARAVPRRYLPSYLLATSSRPNVEAGRRISANKPLKLGSAAGEDELQQVIRAIYRQLIGRMPLESERLTQAESMLRGRRITVAGFVKCVSESNLFQSRIAAMAPQRSADASHMALLGRAPTSAERTAFLAKRAGKGQVAAVSALCEADAYGRSFAEDEVPTLKGLSSAAGQPQEVVNRTAALYGGEAGQTPRG
;
A
#
# COMPACT_ATOMS: atom_id res chain seq x y z
N MET A 1 -16.46 -29.85 10.76
CA MET A 1 -17.50 -29.67 9.72
C MET A 1 -18.00 -28.23 9.58
N ILE A 2 -18.64 -27.63 10.58
CA ILE A 2 -19.31 -26.31 10.45
C ILE A 2 -18.37 -25.08 10.62
N GLY A 3 -17.07 -25.31 10.86
CA GLY A 3 -16.03 -24.28 10.97
C GLY A 3 -15.89 -23.66 12.36
N ASN A 4 -17.00 -23.51 13.10
CA ASN A 4 -17.07 -23.10 14.50
C ASN A 4 -17.89 -24.11 15.32
N LEU A 5 -17.85 -24.00 16.65
CA LEU A 5 -18.79 -24.73 17.54
C LEU A 5 -20.23 -24.38 17.12
N ALA A 6 -21.05 -25.41 16.93
CA ALA A 6 -22.46 -25.24 16.60
C ALA A 6 -23.18 -24.56 17.77
N TYR A 7 -24.14 -23.69 17.48
CA TYR A 7 -25.01 -23.15 18.52
C TYR A 7 -25.95 -24.26 19.01
N ASP A 8 -26.42 -24.15 20.24
CA ASP A 8 -27.21 -25.22 20.90
C ASP A 8 -28.46 -25.60 20.08
N GLY A 9 -29.09 -24.63 19.41
CA GLY A 9 -30.24 -24.85 18.51
C GLY A 9 -29.90 -25.42 17.12
N GLU A 10 -28.63 -25.66 16.80
CA GLU A 10 -28.19 -26.27 15.54
C GLU A 10 -27.72 -27.73 15.74
N ARG A 11 -27.89 -28.30 16.94
CA ARG A 11 -27.50 -29.68 17.27
C ARG A 11 -28.50 -30.69 16.73
N LEU A 12 -28.00 -31.85 16.32
CA LEU A 12 -28.80 -32.95 15.77
C LEU A 12 -28.88 -34.08 16.79
N GLU A 13 -29.62 -33.87 17.87
CA GLU A 13 -29.67 -34.79 19.03
C GLU A 13 -30.11 -36.22 18.66
N SER A 14 -31.05 -36.36 17.73
CA SER A 14 -31.51 -37.66 17.25
C SER A 14 -30.40 -38.44 16.54
N GLU A 15 -29.62 -37.77 15.70
CA GLU A 15 -28.52 -38.38 14.95
C GLU A 15 -27.30 -38.62 15.84
N GLU A 16 -27.05 -37.75 16.82
CA GLU A 16 -26.02 -37.96 17.86
C GLU A 16 -26.35 -39.23 18.68
N SER A 17 -27.61 -39.40 19.09
CA SER A 17 -28.06 -40.57 19.85
C SER A 17 -27.94 -41.87 19.02
N ARG A 18 -28.31 -41.84 17.74
CA ARG A 18 -28.15 -42.98 16.83
C ARG A 18 -26.69 -43.36 16.62
N LEU A 19 -25.79 -42.38 16.52
CA LEU A 19 -24.36 -42.64 16.41
C LEU A 19 -23.81 -43.29 17.69
N LEU A 20 -24.23 -42.80 18.86
CA LEU A 20 -23.84 -43.38 20.16
C LEU A 20 -24.33 -44.82 20.34
N ASN A 21 -25.52 -45.12 19.82
CA ASN A 21 -26.08 -46.48 19.82
C ASN A 21 -25.43 -47.41 18.78
N GLY A 22 -24.61 -46.86 17.86
CA GLY A 22 -24.02 -47.63 16.75
C GLY A 22 -25.00 -48.00 15.64
N GLU A 23 -26.17 -47.34 15.58
CA GLU A 23 -27.19 -47.57 14.54
C GLU A 23 -26.80 -46.96 13.19
N ILE A 24 -25.97 -45.91 13.20
CA ILE A 24 -25.44 -45.23 12.02
C ILE A 24 -23.92 -45.21 12.05
N SER A 25 -23.28 -45.33 10.88
CA SER A 25 -21.83 -45.11 10.78
C SER A 25 -21.49 -43.62 10.85
N LEU A 26 -20.23 -43.31 11.14
CA LEU A 26 -19.79 -41.93 11.27
C LEU A 26 -19.91 -41.16 9.93
N ARG A 27 -19.72 -41.84 8.79
CA ARG A 27 -20.03 -41.29 7.46
C ARG A 27 -21.52 -40.96 7.29
N GLN A 28 -22.43 -41.81 7.75
CA GLN A 28 -23.87 -41.55 7.69
C GLN A 28 -24.25 -40.38 8.59
N PHE A 29 -23.64 -40.27 9.77
CA PHE A 29 -23.80 -39.10 10.63
C PHE A 29 -23.30 -37.82 9.94
N ILE A 30 -22.13 -37.85 9.30
CA ILE A 30 -21.61 -36.71 8.53
C ILE A 30 -22.55 -36.33 7.38
N ARG A 31 -23.15 -37.32 6.70
CA ARG A 31 -24.18 -37.08 5.69
C ARG A 31 -25.36 -36.33 6.29
N ALA A 32 -25.85 -36.74 7.45
CA ALA A 32 -26.95 -36.04 8.13
C ALA A 32 -26.57 -34.59 8.50
N VAL A 33 -25.35 -34.37 9.02
CA VAL A 33 -24.83 -33.02 9.35
C VAL A 33 -24.71 -32.14 8.09
N ALA A 34 -24.18 -32.67 7.00
CA ALA A 34 -24.01 -31.92 5.75
C ALA A 34 -25.34 -31.61 5.05
N ARG A 35 -26.37 -32.45 5.24
CA ARG A 35 -27.74 -32.20 4.76
C ARG A 35 -28.55 -31.28 5.67
N SER A 36 -28.03 -30.91 6.84
CA SER A 36 -28.74 -30.03 7.77
C SER A 36 -29.00 -28.63 7.18
N ALA A 37 -30.08 -27.99 7.64
CA ALA A 37 -30.41 -26.63 7.25
C ALA A 37 -29.34 -25.62 7.68
N ALA A 38 -28.70 -25.83 8.85
CA ALA A 38 -27.62 -24.98 9.34
C ALA A 38 -26.41 -24.99 8.39
N PHE A 39 -26.03 -26.18 7.91
CA PHE A 39 -24.92 -26.34 6.97
C PHE A 39 -25.23 -25.71 5.61
N ARG A 40 -26.45 -25.93 5.07
CA ARG A 40 -26.91 -25.33 3.81
C ARG A 40 -26.92 -23.80 3.86
N ARG A 41 -27.44 -23.20 4.94
CA ARG A 41 -27.51 -21.73 5.07
C ARG A 41 -26.14 -21.06 5.05
N ARG A 42 -25.13 -21.71 5.62
CA ARG A 42 -23.76 -21.18 5.71
C ARG A 42 -22.99 -21.32 4.39
N PHE A 43 -23.13 -22.46 3.72
CA PHE A 43 -22.24 -22.83 2.63
C PHE A 43 -22.91 -22.96 1.25
N TRP A 44 -24.23 -22.76 1.15
CA TRP A 44 -24.95 -22.85 -0.11
C TRP A 44 -25.77 -21.59 -0.42
N ASP A 45 -26.65 -21.15 0.49
CA ASP A 45 -27.65 -20.12 0.18
C ASP A 45 -27.06 -18.72 -0.12
N GLY A 46 -25.88 -18.41 0.40
CA GLY A 46 -25.20 -17.13 0.22
C GLY A 46 -24.02 -17.14 -0.77
N LEU A 47 -23.70 -18.30 -1.33
CA LEU A 47 -22.50 -18.50 -2.16
C LEU A 47 -22.89 -18.85 -3.60
N TYR A 48 -22.05 -18.48 -4.56
CA TYR A 48 -22.19 -18.98 -5.93
C TYR A 48 -21.83 -20.47 -5.97
N VAL A 49 -22.52 -21.25 -6.81
CA VAL A 49 -22.43 -22.73 -6.81
C VAL A 49 -20.99 -23.23 -6.85
N VAL A 50 -20.14 -22.67 -7.71
CA VAL A 50 -18.71 -23.05 -7.78
C VAL A 50 -17.97 -22.76 -6.47
N LYS A 51 -18.27 -21.66 -5.76
CA LYS A 51 -17.68 -21.38 -4.44
C LYS A 51 -18.16 -22.38 -3.42
N SER A 52 -19.44 -22.71 -3.45
CA SER A 52 -20.02 -23.72 -2.58
C SER A 52 -19.29 -25.04 -2.77
N ILE A 53 -19.03 -25.44 -4.02
CA ILE A 53 -18.24 -26.63 -4.37
C ILE A 53 -16.82 -26.54 -3.79
N GLU A 54 -16.10 -25.44 -3.97
CA GLU A 54 -14.75 -25.25 -3.39
C GLU A 54 -14.75 -25.39 -1.85
N VAL A 55 -15.75 -24.81 -1.20
CA VAL A 55 -15.92 -24.89 0.25
C VAL A 55 -16.25 -26.35 0.65
N MET A 56 -17.09 -27.05 -0.10
CA MET A 56 -17.42 -28.46 0.16
C MET A 56 -16.20 -29.38 0.07
N HIS A 57 -15.31 -29.19 -0.90
CA HIS A 57 -14.06 -29.95 -1.00
C HIS A 57 -13.22 -29.80 0.27
N ARG A 58 -13.17 -28.57 0.81
CA ARG A 58 -12.41 -28.32 2.03
C ARG A 58 -13.03 -28.95 3.27
N HIS A 59 -14.35 -28.88 3.40
CA HIS A 59 -15.04 -29.33 4.61
C HIS A 59 -15.31 -30.83 4.63
N LEU A 60 -15.63 -31.44 3.48
CA LEU A 60 -15.96 -32.87 3.37
C LEU A 60 -14.77 -33.74 2.99
N LEU A 61 -13.91 -33.27 2.07
CA LEU A 61 -12.73 -34.03 1.59
C LEU A 61 -11.42 -33.59 2.25
N GLY A 62 -11.43 -32.49 3.02
CA GLY A 62 -10.25 -31.97 3.70
C GLY A 62 -9.20 -31.36 2.77
N ARG A 63 -9.55 -31.02 1.53
CA ARG A 63 -8.62 -30.55 0.50
C ARG A 63 -9.17 -29.39 -0.35
N PRO A 64 -8.32 -28.55 -0.97
CA PRO A 64 -8.77 -27.62 -2.00
C PRO A 64 -9.13 -28.36 -3.30
N SER A 65 -9.97 -27.76 -4.14
CA SER A 65 -10.26 -28.27 -5.49
C SER A 65 -9.02 -28.16 -6.40
N PHE A 66 -8.71 -29.22 -7.16
CA PHE A 66 -7.46 -29.31 -7.91
C PHE A 66 -7.53 -28.71 -9.32
N GLY A 67 -8.72 -28.52 -9.86
CA GLY A 67 -8.85 -27.95 -11.20
C GLY A 67 -10.28 -27.69 -11.65
N ARG A 68 -10.38 -27.15 -12.86
CA ARG A 68 -11.66 -26.76 -13.45
C ARG A 68 -12.54 -27.97 -13.82
N TRP A 69 -11.93 -29.06 -14.28
CA TRP A 69 -12.65 -30.28 -14.65
C TRP A 69 -13.41 -30.93 -13.47
N GLU A 70 -12.82 -30.90 -12.27
CA GLU A 70 -13.42 -31.43 -11.04
C GLU A 70 -14.61 -30.54 -10.63
N ILE A 71 -14.41 -29.22 -10.70
CA ILE A 71 -15.47 -28.24 -10.45
C ILE A 71 -16.63 -28.42 -11.42
N ASP A 72 -16.34 -28.57 -12.72
CA ASP A 72 -17.36 -28.71 -13.76
C ASP A 72 -18.17 -30.02 -13.56
N ALA A 73 -17.52 -31.14 -13.20
CA ALA A 73 -18.20 -32.40 -12.91
C ALA A 73 -19.17 -32.28 -11.72
N TYR A 74 -18.74 -31.68 -10.61
CA TYR A 74 -19.60 -31.46 -9.46
C TYR A 74 -20.65 -30.37 -9.69
N PHE A 75 -20.36 -29.40 -10.56
CA PHE A 75 -21.32 -28.40 -10.98
C PHE A 75 -22.47 -29.03 -11.77
N ASP A 76 -22.19 -29.97 -12.67
CA ASP A 76 -23.21 -30.70 -13.40
C ASP A 76 -24.08 -31.56 -12.47
N VAL A 77 -23.48 -32.21 -11.48
CA VAL A 77 -24.21 -32.96 -10.44
C VAL A 77 -25.13 -32.01 -9.67
N ALA A 78 -24.61 -30.87 -9.23
CA ALA A 78 -25.37 -29.86 -8.49
C ALA A 78 -26.49 -29.24 -9.34
N ALA A 79 -26.29 -29.06 -10.64
CA ALA A 79 -27.30 -28.56 -11.56
C ALA A 79 -28.45 -29.56 -11.75
N ARG A 80 -28.17 -30.88 -11.75
CA ARG A 80 -29.18 -31.93 -11.92
C ARG A 80 -29.93 -32.28 -10.63
N SER A 81 -29.20 -32.38 -9.52
CA SER A 81 -29.68 -32.96 -8.26
C SER A 81 -29.75 -31.96 -7.09
N GLY A 82 -29.30 -30.72 -7.33
CA GLY A 82 -29.25 -29.68 -6.31
C GLY A 82 -28.18 -29.93 -5.24
N PHE A 83 -28.33 -29.22 -4.12
CA PHE A 83 -27.39 -29.26 -3.00
C PHE A 83 -27.22 -30.67 -2.39
N TYR A 84 -28.32 -31.39 -2.20
CA TYR A 84 -28.28 -32.69 -1.52
C TYR A 84 -27.57 -33.76 -2.35
N GLY A 85 -27.82 -33.80 -3.67
CA GLY A 85 -27.13 -34.76 -4.52
C GLY A 85 -25.65 -34.44 -4.72
N LEU A 86 -25.25 -33.16 -4.63
CA LEU A 86 -23.83 -32.79 -4.56
C LEU A 86 -23.15 -33.34 -3.30
N VAL A 87 -23.79 -33.20 -2.14
CA VAL A 87 -23.26 -33.74 -0.86
C VAL A 87 -23.15 -35.26 -0.93
N ASP A 88 -24.17 -35.94 -1.44
CA ASP A 88 -24.15 -37.40 -1.59
C ASP A 88 -23.03 -37.83 -2.54
N ALA A 89 -22.88 -37.18 -3.71
CA ALA A 89 -21.82 -37.49 -4.67
C ALA A 89 -20.40 -37.27 -4.12
N LEU A 90 -20.21 -36.31 -3.21
CA LEU A 90 -18.92 -36.10 -2.54
C LEU A 90 -18.63 -37.19 -1.50
N LEU A 91 -19.62 -37.54 -0.68
CA LEU A 91 -19.47 -38.58 0.34
C LEU A 91 -19.41 -39.99 -0.26
N ASP A 92 -20.04 -40.22 -1.42
CA ASP A 92 -20.01 -41.49 -2.18
C ASP A 92 -18.84 -41.61 -3.14
N SER A 93 -17.97 -40.60 -3.19
CA SER A 93 -16.74 -40.68 -3.96
C SER A 93 -15.81 -41.75 -3.40
N GLN A 94 -15.11 -42.46 -4.30
CA GLN A 94 -14.07 -43.42 -3.93
C GLN A 94 -12.97 -42.77 -3.08
N GLU A 95 -12.69 -41.49 -3.34
CA GLU A 95 -11.70 -40.75 -2.57
C GLU A 95 -12.07 -40.59 -1.10
N TYR A 96 -13.35 -40.32 -0.79
CA TYR A 96 -13.81 -40.22 0.58
C TYR A 96 -13.61 -41.55 1.31
N ALA A 97 -13.97 -42.66 0.64
CA ALA A 97 -13.78 -44.01 1.16
C ALA A 97 -12.30 -44.34 1.41
N ASP A 98 -11.41 -44.01 0.47
CA ASP A 98 -9.97 -44.27 0.59
C ASP A 98 -9.31 -43.42 1.69
N ALA A 99 -9.77 -42.18 1.90
CA ALA A 99 -9.14 -41.25 2.82
C ALA A 99 -9.65 -41.36 4.28
N PHE A 100 -10.94 -41.64 4.47
CA PHE A 100 -11.58 -41.61 5.79
C PHE A 100 -12.31 -42.90 6.15
N GLY A 101 -12.72 -43.70 5.16
CA GLY A 101 -13.60 -44.85 5.38
C GLY A 101 -14.93 -44.42 6.01
N ASP A 102 -15.54 -45.33 6.77
CA ASP A 102 -16.88 -45.11 7.36
C ASP A 102 -16.84 -44.62 8.83
N ASP A 103 -15.69 -44.77 9.51
CA ASP A 103 -15.53 -44.52 10.95
C ASP A 103 -14.60 -43.33 11.30
N THR A 104 -13.97 -42.68 10.32
CA THR A 104 -13.04 -41.58 10.58
C THR A 104 -13.67 -40.21 10.28
N VAL A 105 -13.51 -39.26 11.21
CA VAL A 105 -13.94 -37.87 11.01
C VAL A 105 -13.04 -37.19 9.98
N PRO A 106 -13.59 -36.51 8.95
CA PRO A 106 -12.79 -35.79 7.97
C PRO A 106 -11.92 -34.71 8.61
N TYR A 107 -10.64 -34.77 8.28
CA TYR A 107 -9.62 -33.83 8.71
C TYR A 107 -8.98 -33.17 7.49
N GLU A 108 -8.36 -32.00 7.69
CA GLU A 108 -7.66 -31.29 6.62
C GLU A 108 -6.41 -32.08 6.19
N ARG A 109 -6.42 -32.60 4.96
CA ARG A 109 -5.33 -33.38 4.34
C ARG A 109 -4.28 -32.49 3.68
N PHE A 110 -4.67 -31.31 3.19
CA PHE A 110 -3.78 -30.36 2.54
C PHE A 110 -3.76 -29.02 3.27
N ILE A 111 -2.63 -28.67 3.87
CA ILE A 111 -2.42 -27.36 4.49
C ILE A 111 -1.69 -26.48 3.49
N THR A 112 -2.42 -25.65 2.74
CA THR A 112 -1.76 -24.65 1.89
C THR A 112 -1.25 -23.46 2.73
N PRO A 113 -0.24 -22.71 2.26
CA PRO A 113 0.18 -21.47 2.91
C PRO A 113 -0.96 -20.44 3.03
N ALA A 114 -1.89 -20.43 2.07
CA ALA A 114 -3.09 -19.61 2.11
C ALA A 114 -4.03 -20.03 3.25
N ASP A 115 -4.19 -21.34 3.46
CA ASP A 115 -4.99 -21.91 4.54
C ASP A 115 -4.43 -21.57 5.92
N ARG A 116 -3.12 -21.72 6.08
CA ARG A 116 -2.43 -21.32 7.32
C ARG A 116 -2.55 -19.81 7.58
N ASN A 117 -2.60 -18.99 6.52
CA ASN A 117 -2.83 -17.56 6.63
C ASN A 117 -4.30 -17.19 6.88
N ALA A 118 -5.26 -17.94 6.36
CA ALA A 118 -6.68 -17.75 6.65
C ALA A 118 -7.05 -18.18 8.10
N ARG A 119 -6.34 -19.19 8.64
CA ARG A 119 -6.41 -19.58 10.06
C ARG A 119 -5.82 -18.52 10.99
N LYS A 120 -4.94 -17.64 10.51
CA LYS A 120 -4.65 -16.40 11.23
C LYS A 120 -5.92 -15.56 11.13
N VAL A 121 -6.59 -15.40 12.27
CA VAL A 121 -7.69 -14.43 12.41
C VAL A 121 -7.27 -13.17 11.67
N PRO A 122 -8.04 -12.72 10.64
CA PRO A 122 -7.71 -11.50 9.94
C PRO A 122 -7.56 -10.39 10.97
N GLY A 123 -6.34 -9.86 11.12
CA GLY A 123 -6.14 -8.64 11.87
C GLY A 123 -7.08 -7.61 11.27
N ILE A 124 -7.99 -7.08 12.10
CA ILE A 124 -9.02 -6.13 11.70
C ILE A 124 -8.34 -5.00 10.93
N ARG A 125 -8.62 -4.90 9.62
CA ARG A 125 -8.19 -3.76 8.81
C ARG A 125 -8.91 -2.51 9.35
N PRO A 126 -8.21 -1.42 9.69
CA PRO A 126 -8.88 -0.19 10.09
C PRO A 126 -9.51 0.49 8.87
N GLY A 127 -10.81 0.78 8.97
CA GLY A 127 -11.49 1.84 8.23
C GLY A 127 -11.87 1.57 6.77
N PHE A 128 -12.90 0.76 6.55
CA PHE A 128 -13.77 0.92 5.37
C PHE A 128 -15.22 0.96 5.86
N SER A 129 -15.88 2.11 5.74
CA SER A 129 -17.32 2.22 5.96
C SER A 129 -18.03 1.55 4.79
N LEU A 130 -18.69 0.42 5.03
CA LEU A 130 -19.61 -0.18 4.07
C LEU A 130 -20.82 0.76 3.91
N PRO A 131 -21.17 1.22 2.70
CA PRO A 131 -22.55 1.65 2.44
C PRO A 131 -23.50 0.46 2.69
N PRO A 132 -24.79 0.70 3.00
CA PRO A 132 -25.75 -0.39 3.20
C PRO A 132 -25.71 -1.32 1.99
N ALA A 133 -25.60 -2.63 2.26
CA ALA A 133 -25.45 -3.65 1.25
C ALA A 133 -26.63 -3.63 0.27
N ARG A 134 -26.48 -2.93 -0.87
CA ARG A 134 -27.29 -3.20 -2.05
C ARG A 134 -26.79 -4.50 -2.64
N ARG A 135 -27.59 -5.54 -2.45
CA ARG A 135 -27.48 -6.85 -3.10
C ARG A 135 -27.21 -6.62 -4.60
N PRO A 136 -26.14 -7.17 -5.20
CA PRO A 136 -26.11 -7.27 -6.65
C PRO A 136 -27.26 -8.21 -7.05
N GLU A 137 -28.19 -7.72 -7.86
CA GLU A 137 -29.21 -8.58 -8.44
C GLU A 137 -28.52 -9.69 -9.24
N PRO A 138 -29.03 -10.94 -9.20
CA PRO A 138 -28.51 -11.99 -10.07
C PRO A 138 -28.67 -11.52 -11.52
N SER A 139 -27.54 -11.42 -12.21
CA SER A 139 -27.51 -11.16 -13.65
C SER A 139 -28.48 -12.10 -14.34
N ARG A 140 -29.47 -11.52 -15.05
CA ARG A 140 -30.39 -12.20 -15.96
C ARG A 140 -29.69 -13.35 -16.67
N THR A 141 -30.30 -14.53 -16.58
CA THR A 141 -29.88 -15.78 -17.22
C THR A 141 -29.45 -15.53 -18.66
N ILE A 142 -28.15 -15.69 -18.95
CA ILE A 142 -27.68 -15.79 -20.33
C ILE A 142 -28.08 -17.20 -20.79
N VAL A 143 -29.18 -17.28 -21.52
CA VAL A 143 -29.54 -18.50 -22.27
C VAL A 143 -28.59 -18.57 -23.46
N GLY A 144 -27.71 -19.57 -23.48
CA GLY A 144 -26.87 -19.89 -24.63
C GLY A 144 -25.56 -20.59 -24.26
N PHE A 145 -25.46 -21.86 -24.65
CA PHE A 145 -24.25 -22.69 -24.58
C PHE A 145 -23.07 -22.04 -25.34
N ARG A 146 -21.85 -22.11 -24.79
CA ARG A 146 -20.63 -21.54 -25.39
C ARG A 146 -19.54 -22.60 -25.48
N ASP A 147 -19.12 -22.93 -26.69
CA ASP A 147 -17.98 -23.80 -26.96
C ASP A 147 -16.62 -23.10 -26.77
N SER A 148 -15.65 -23.92 -26.39
CA SER A 148 -14.23 -23.63 -26.10
C SER A 148 -13.46 -23.18 -27.34
N GLY A 149 -13.71 -21.97 -27.84
CA GLY A 149 -12.93 -21.43 -28.96
C GLY A 149 -13.32 -20.04 -29.44
N ALA A 150 -14.42 -19.45 -28.96
CA ALA A 150 -14.87 -18.15 -29.43
C ALA A 150 -14.31 -17.00 -28.57
N LEU A 151 -13.47 -16.15 -29.19
CA LEU A 151 -13.17 -14.81 -28.68
C LEU A 151 -14.48 -14.05 -28.39
N PRO A 152 -14.55 -13.21 -27.35
CA PRO A 152 -15.78 -12.49 -27.00
C PRO A 152 -16.28 -11.67 -28.19
N ARG A 153 -17.51 -11.96 -28.62
CA ARG A 153 -18.18 -11.36 -29.77
C ARG A 153 -18.19 -9.84 -29.62
N ARG A 154 -17.47 -9.16 -30.53
CA ARG A 154 -17.45 -7.70 -30.70
C ARG A 154 -18.87 -7.15 -30.62
N ARG A 155 -19.13 -6.21 -29.71
CA ARG A 155 -20.18 -5.22 -29.97
C ARG A 155 -19.57 -4.24 -30.98
N SER A 156 -19.75 -4.53 -32.25
CA SER A 156 -19.41 -3.57 -33.30
C SER A 156 -20.33 -2.37 -33.15
N TRP A 157 -19.76 -1.19 -33.38
CA TRP A 157 -20.45 0.11 -33.38
C TRP A 157 -21.74 0.11 -34.22
N SER A 158 -21.80 -0.74 -35.26
CA SER A 158 -22.98 -0.96 -36.10
C SER A 158 -24.23 -1.44 -35.34
N ALA A 159 -24.10 -2.28 -34.31
CA ALA A 159 -25.25 -2.82 -33.58
C ALA A 159 -25.92 -1.78 -32.65
N LEU A 160 -25.17 -0.75 -32.26
CA LEU A 160 -25.68 0.42 -31.52
C LEU A 160 -26.36 1.42 -32.47
N GLU A 161 -25.81 1.60 -33.68
CA GLU A 161 -26.47 2.36 -34.75
C GLU A 161 -27.77 1.68 -35.21
N ASP A 162 -27.83 0.35 -35.31
CA ASP A 162 -29.05 -0.40 -35.67
C ASP A 162 -30.12 -0.38 -34.57
N ALA A 163 -29.73 -0.15 -33.30
CA ALA A 163 -30.65 0.05 -32.20
C ALA A 163 -31.18 1.50 -32.17
N ALA A 164 -30.34 2.49 -32.50
CA ALA A 164 -30.75 3.89 -32.63
C ALA A 164 -31.57 4.16 -33.91
N ARG A 165 -31.31 3.42 -35.00
CA ARG A 165 -32.10 3.46 -36.25
C ARG A 165 -33.46 2.80 -36.11
N ARG A 166 -33.61 1.78 -35.25
CA ARG A 166 -34.91 1.15 -34.98
C ARG A 166 -35.89 2.06 -34.26
N ASP A 167 -35.40 3.08 -33.57
CA ASP A 167 -36.22 4.09 -32.89
C ASP A 167 -36.58 5.27 -33.82
N LYS A 168 -35.99 5.33 -35.02
CA LYS A 168 -36.24 6.37 -36.02
C LYS A 168 -36.17 5.79 -37.42
N LEU A 169 -37.27 5.21 -37.90
CA LEU A 169 -37.76 5.30 -39.29
C LEU A 169 -38.92 4.31 -39.50
N GLY A 170 -40.15 4.85 -39.50
CA GLY A 170 -41.03 4.57 -40.63
C GLY A 170 -40.52 5.40 -41.81
N GLY A 171 -40.31 4.77 -42.96
CA GLY A 171 -39.93 5.44 -44.22
C GLY A 171 -38.74 4.80 -44.92
N ALA A 172 -38.98 4.33 -46.14
CA ALA A 172 -38.10 3.52 -46.98
C ALA A 172 -36.93 4.29 -47.64
N GLY A 173 -35.86 3.56 -48.00
CA GLY A 173 -34.80 4.03 -48.92
C GLY A 173 -33.48 3.24 -48.86
N THR A 174 -33.13 2.61 -49.99
CA THR A 174 -31.94 1.77 -50.33
C THR A 174 -30.56 2.44 -50.03
N PRO A 175 -29.47 1.69 -49.73
CA PRO A 175 -28.18 2.27 -49.31
C PRO A 175 -27.19 2.57 -50.45
N PRO A 176 -26.24 3.51 -50.23
CA PRO A 176 -24.91 3.40 -50.83
C PRO A 176 -23.76 3.35 -49.79
N SER A 177 -22.63 2.80 -50.24
CA SER A 177 -21.38 2.41 -49.56
C SER A 177 -20.67 3.49 -48.71
N PRO A 178 -19.78 3.13 -47.74
CA PRO A 178 -19.31 4.04 -46.71
C PRO A 178 -18.13 4.91 -47.18
N SER A 179 -18.34 6.22 -47.19
CA SER A 179 -17.29 7.24 -47.24
C SER A 179 -17.13 7.88 -45.86
N LEU A 180 -15.86 8.02 -45.45
CA LEU A 180 -15.44 8.71 -44.24
C LEU A 180 -15.90 10.19 -44.29
N LEU A 181 -16.91 10.54 -43.50
CA LEU A 181 -17.29 11.92 -43.17
C LEU A 181 -16.93 12.13 -41.70
N ARG A 182 -15.99 13.02 -41.36
CA ARG A 182 -16.09 14.48 -41.42
C ARG A 182 -17.35 14.97 -40.70
N THR A 183 -17.27 15.03 -39.37
CA THR A 183 -18.12 15.95 -38.60
C THR A 183 -17.29 17.19 -38.33
N ALA A 184 -17.58 18.24 -39.09
CA ALA A 184 -17.27 19.59 -38.69
C ALA A 184 -18.15 19.91 -37.47
N GLU A 185 -17.56 19.96 -36.29
CA GLU A 185 -18.16 20.66 -35.16
C GLU A 185 -17.24 21.80 -34.75
N SER A 186 -17.78 22.98 -35.03
CA SER A 186 -17.33 24.32 -34.69
C SER A 186 -16.75 24.46 -33.29
N ASN A 187 -15.65 25.22 -33.21
CA ASN A 187 -15.19 25.91 -32.01
C ASN A 187 -16.37 26.54 -31.26
N ALA A 188 -16.76 25.94 -30.13
CA ALA A 188 -17.63 26.56 -29.15
C ALA A 188 -16.84 26.72 -27.84
N VAL A 189 -16.47 27.97 -27.57
CA VAL A 189 -16.09 28.48 -26.25
C VAL A 189 -17.17 28.09 -25.25
N ALA A 190 -16.83 27.25 -24.27
CA ALA A 190 -17.76 26.86 -23.20
C ALA A 190 -17.37 27.51 -21.86
N THR A 191 -17.91 28.71 -21.65
CA THR A 191 -18.23 29.23 -20.32
C THR A 191 -19.58 28.65 -19.92
N SER A 192 -19.63 27.88 -18.83
CA SER A 192 -20.76 27.76 -17.87
C SER A 192 -20.71 26.42 -17.13
N GLY A 193 -21.04 26.47 -15.84
CA GLY A 193 -20.99 25.36 -14.90
C GLY A 193 -22.10 24.33 -15.10
N GLY A 194 -21.82 23.11 -14.64
CA GLY A 194 -22.77 22.01 -14.59
C GLY A 194 -22.03 20.69 -14.34
N GLY A 195 -22.04 20.21 -13.10
CA GLY A 195 -21.39 18.98 -12.68
C GLY A 195 -22.03 17.74 -13.30
N GLY A 196 -21.24 16.98 -14.06
CA GLY A 196 -21.56 15.63 -14.53
C GLY A 196 -20.30 14.78 -14.53
N LEU A 197 -20.24 13.81 -13.61
CA LEU A 197 -19.07 12.96 -13.34
C LEU A 197 -18.94 11.78 -14.34
N LEU A 198 -19.40 11.96 -15.58
CA LEU A 198 -19.16 11.03 -16.68
C LEU A 198 -18.06 11.62 -17.55
N GLY A 199 -16.95 10.88 -17.64
CA GLY A 199 -15.69 11.37 -18.21
C GLY A 199 -15.87 12.03 -19.57
N ARG A 200 -15.69 13.36 -19.59
CA ARG A 200 -15.40 14.08 -20.85
C ARG A 200 -14.18 13.42 -21.47
N HIS A 201 -14.39 12.74 -22.59
CA HIS A 201 -13.30 12.29 -23.45
C HIS A 201 -12.42 13.51 -23.75
N THR A 202 -11.11 13.41 -23.54
CA THR A 202 -10.18 14.46 -24.00
C THR A 202 -10.27 14.45 -25.51
N THR A 203 -10.89 15.46 -26.10
CA THR A 203 -10.97 15.58 -27.56
C THR A 203 -9.57 15.85 -28.10
N PRO A 204 -9.07 15.06 -29.07
CA PRO A 204 -7.79 15.33 -29.69
C PRO A 204 -7.86 16.68 -30.40
N LEU A 205 -6.91 17.56 -30.09
CA LEU A 205 -6.75 18.83 -30.78
C LEU A 205 -5.75 18.63 -31.91
N TRP A 206 -6.23 18.78 -33.14
CA TRP A 206 -5.44 18.73 -34.37
C TRP A 206 -5.25 20.14 -34.90
N LEU A 207 -4.06 20.43 -35.42
CA LEU A 207 -3.83 21.68 -36.14
C LEU A 207 -4.35 21.51 -37.57
N SER A 208 -5.30 22.34 -37.98
CA SER A 208 -5.82 22.32 -39.35
C SER A 208 -4.93 23.08 -40.32
N ASP A 209 -4.87 22.65 -41.59
CA ASP A 209 -4.07 23.30 -42.64
C ASP A 209 -4.41 24.78 -42.86
N ARG A 210 -5.64 25.20 -42.50
CA ARG A 210 -6.13 26.58 -42.64
C ARG A 210 -5.65 27.53 -41.53
N ARG A 211 -4.98 27.01 -40.50
CA ARG A 211 -4.31 27.74 -39.41
C ARG A 211 -5.08 28.94 -38.87
N ASP A 212 -6.27 28.67 -38.33
CA ASP A 212 -7.03 29.68 -37.61
C ASP A 212 -6.25 30.14 -36.35
N PRO A 213 -6.15 31.45 -36.08
CA PRO A 213 -5.34 31.98 -34.97
C PRO A 213 -5.86 31.54 -33.58
N GLU A 214 -7.17 31.32 -33.46
CA GLU A 214 -7.79 30.80 -32.24
C GLU A 214 -7.43 29.32 -32.01
N GLN A 215 -7.47 28.50 -33.06
CA GLN A 215 -7.08 27.10 -32.99
C GLN A 215 -5.58 26.98 -32.65
N LEU A 216 -4.73 27.79 -33.28
CA LEU A 216 -3.30 27.84 -32.97
C LEU A 216 -3.06 28.16 -31.49
N THR A 217 -3.75 29.17 -30.96
CA THR A 217 -3.65 29.55 -29.55
C THR A 217 -4.11 28.42 -28.63
N ALA A 218 -5.17 27.69 -29.00
CA ALA A 218 -5.65 26.53 -28.25
C ALA A 218 -4.65 25.37 -28.27
N VAL A 219 -4.04 25.08 -29.43
CA VAL A 219 -3.00 24.05 -29.62
C VAL A 219 -1.76 24.37 -28.78
N ILE A 220 -1.27 25.61 -28.82
CA ILE A 220 -0.12 26.05 -28.02
C ILE A 220 -0.41 25.88 -26.52
N ARG A 221 -1.57 26.35 -26.05
CA ARG A 221 -1.98 26.19 -24.64
C ARG A 221 -2.12 24.72 -24.24
N ALA A 222 -2.66 23.87 -25.11
CA ALA A 222 -2.80 22.45 -24.85
C ALA A 222 -1.44 21.74 -24.80
N ALA A 223 -0.52 22.08 -25.70
CA ALA A 223 0.83 21.51 -25.74
C ALA A 223 1.61 21.84 -24.46
N TYR A 224 1.62 23.09 -24.01
CA TYR A 224 2.23 23.45 -22.73
C TYR A 224 1.56 22.75 -21.56
N ARG A 225 0.22 22.68 -21.53
CA ARG A 225 -0.51 22.01 -20.44
C ARG A 225 -0.15 20.53 -20.33
N GLN A 226 -0.03 19.85 -21.47
CA GLN A 226 0.30 18.44 -21.53
C GLN A 226 1.75 18.17 -21.13
N VAL A 227 2.71 18.83 -21.79
CA VAL A 227 4.14 18.56 -21.61
C VAL A 227 4.62 19.00 -20.23
N LEU A 228 4.08 20.11 -19.71
CA LEU A 228 4.44 20.66 -18.40
C LEU A 228 3.53 20.15 -17.26
N GLY A 229 2.69 19.14 -17.49
CA GLY A 229 1.90 18.49 -16.43
C GLY A 229 1.02 19.45 -15.63
N ASN A 230 0.22 20.26 -16.32
CA ASN A 230 -0.66 21.32 -15.79
C ASN A 230 0.06 22.53 -15.15
N VAL A 231 1.36 22.67 -15.33
CA VAL A 231 2.09 23.89 -14.96
C VAL A 231 2.03 24.87 -16.14
N GLN A 232 1.62 26.10 -15.89
CA GLN A 232 1.68 27.16 -16.89
C GLN A 232 3.02 27.90 -16.76
N PRO A 233 3.79 28.05 -17.86
CA PRO A 233 5.03 28.83 -17.84
C PRO A 233 4.73 30.31 -17.63
N MET A 234 5.62 31.04 -16.96
CA MET A 234 5.54 32.51 -16.92
C MET A 234 5.86 33.10 -18.30
N GLU A 235 5.50 34.35 -18.55
CA GLU A 235 5.72 35.00 -19.86
C GLU A 235 7.19 34.95 -20.32
N ALA A 236 8.14 35.14 -19.39
CA ALA A 236 9.57 35.07 -19.67
C ALA A 236 10.10 33.65 -19.95
N GLU A 237 9.36 32.61 -19.55
CA GLU A 237 9.74 31.20 -19.71
C GLU A 237 9.10 30.56 -20.94
N ARG A 238 8.26 31.31 -21.68
CA ARG A 238 7.63 30.86 -22.92
C ARG A 238 8.62 30.87 -24.08
N LEU A 239 8.55 29.82 -24.90
CA LEU A 239 9.37 29.68 -26.09
C LEU A 239 8.75 30.45 -27.27
N LEU A 240 8.83 31.78 -27.21
CA LEU A 240 8.24 32.67 -28.24
C LEU A 240 8.74 32.35 -29.65
N THR A 241 10.02 32.00 -29.79
CA THR A 241 10.63 31.61 -31.06
C THR A 241 9.95 30.36 -31.66
N ALA A 242 9.73 29.34 -30.84
CA ALA A 242 9.08 28.10 -31.25
C ALA A 242 7.59 28.31 -31.54
N GLU A 243 6.91 29.19 -30.80
CA GLU A 243 5.51 29.58 -31.06
C GLU A 243 5.37 30.31 -32.41
N SER A 244 6.25 31.25 -32.72
CA SER A 244 6.27 31.95 -34.01
C SER A 244 6.60 30.99 -35.17
N GLN A 245 7.54 30.06 -34.96
CA GLN A 245 7.88 29.05 -35.95
C GLN A 245 6.71 28.08 -36.21
N LEU A 246 5.95 27.69 -35.18
CA LEU A 246 4.72 26.91 -35.34
C LEU A 246 3.64 27.70 -36.09
N ALA A 247 3.46 28.99 -35.78
CA ALA A 247 2.50 29.87 -36.47
C ALA A 247 2.83 30.01 -37.97
N SER A 248 4.12 30.19 -38.30
CA SER A 248 4.61 30.23 -39.67
C SER A 248 4.56 28.87 -40.38
N GLY A 249 4.45 27.76 -39.63
CA GLY A 249 4.47 26.41 -40.15
C GLY A 249 5.82 25.85 -40.50
N MET A 250 6.90 26.52 -40.08
CA MET A 250 8.25 25.97 -40.21
C MET A 250 8.46 24.78 -39.27
N LEU A 251 7.66 24.68 -38.20
CA LEU A 251 7.66 23.55 -37.26
C LEU A 251 6.31 22.83 -37.29
N SER A 252 6.36 21.50 -37.22
CA SER A 252 5.19 20.67 -36.90
C SER A 252 4.88 20.68 -35.41
N VAL A 253 3.68 20.22 -35.02
CA VAL A 253 3.30 20.11 -33.59
C VAL A 253 4.25 19.16 -32.85
N ARG A 254 4.68 18.08 -33.50
CA ARG A 254 5.70 17.16 -32.96
C ARG A 254 7.03 17.85 -32.70
N ALA A 255 7.53 18.65 -33.65
CA ALA A 255 8.78 19.40 -33.49
C ALA A 255 8.64 20.49 -32.42
N PHE A 256 7.46 21.10 -32.28
CA PHE A 256 7.14 22.02 -31.20
C PHE A 256 7.15 21.34 -29.81
N VAL A 257 6.54 20.15 -29.69
CA VAL A 257 6.59 19.33 -28.45
C VAL A 257 8.04 18.96 -28.11
N ARG A 258 8.86 18.62 -29.12
CA ARG A 258 10.31 18.38 -28.94
C ARG A 258 11.01 19.60 -28.35
N ALA A 259 10.75 20.80 -28.91
CA ALA A 259 11.33 22.04 -28.41
C ALA A 259 10.94 22.34 -26.95
N ILE A 260 9.68 22.07 -26.55
CA ILE A 260 9.23 22.24 -25.16
C ILE A 260 9.94 21.25 -24.23
N ALA A 261 10.02 19.97 -24.60
CA ALA A 261 10.63 18.93 -23.78
C ALA A 261 12.15 19.10 -23.63
N CYS A 262 12.83 19.68 -24.63
CA CYS A 262 14.25 20.02 -24.57
C CYS A 262 14.54 21.37 -23.92
N SER A 263 13.53 22.12 -23.48
CA SER A 263 13.71 23.44 -22.88
C SER A 263 14.41 23.38 -21.51
N ASP A 264 15.11 24.46 -21.17
CA ASP A 264 15.74 24.62 -19.85
C ASP A 264 14.70 24.61 -18.72
N PHE A 265 13.48 25.09 -18.99
CA PHE A 265 12.38 25.06 -18.03
C PHE A 265 11.96 23.63 -17.68
N TYR A 266 11.78 22.78 -18.68
CA TYR A 266 11.46 21.36 -18.47
C TYR A 266 12.61 20.65 -17.74
N ARG A 267 13.85 20.90 -18.16
CA ARG A 267 15.06 20.32 -17.56
C ARG A 267 15.19 20.63 -16.07
N ARG A 268 15.14 21.90 -15.66
CA ARG A 268 15.30 22.30 -14.25
C ARG A 268 14.26 21.67 -13.34
N ARG A 269 13.02 21.53 -13.83
CA ARG A 269 11.90 21.05 -13.02
C ARG A 269 11.82 19.53 -12.95
N TYR A 270 12.02 18.85 -14.07
CA TYR A 270 11.78 17.42 -14.16
C TYR A 270 13.05 16.59 -14.12
N PHE A 271 14.12 17.05 -14.75
CA PHE A 271 15.38 16.30 -14.83
C PHE A 271 16.28 16.52 -13.61
N GLU A 272 16.42 17.76 -13.13
CA GLU A 272 17.35 18.08 -12.03
C GLU A 272 16.81 17.74 -10.63
N VAL A 273 15.48 17.82 -10.45
CA VAL A 273 14.80 17.66 -9.15
C VAL A 273 14.37 16.22 -8.88
N ASN A 274 14.07 15.42 -9.90
CA ASN A 274 13.53 14.07 -9.73
C ASN A 274 14.59 12.99 -9.87
N SER A 275 14.29 11.78 -9.36
CA SER A 275 15.12 10.62 -9.64
C SER A 275 15.03 10.24 -11.14
N PRO A 276 16.08 9.65 -11.73
CA PRO A 276 16.08 9.27 -13.15
C PRO A 276 14.91 8.34 -13.53
N GLN A 277 14.52 7.43 -12.64
CA GLN A 277 13.36 6.55 -12.86
C GLN A 277 12.05 7.34 -12.91
N ARG A 278 11.86 8.27 -11.96
CA ARG A 278 10.67 9.10 -11.92
C ARG A 278 10.61 10.04 -13.12
N PHE A 279 11.75 10.51 -13.58
CA PHE A 279 11.88 11.32 -14.79
C PHE A 279 11.37 10.55 -16.03
N VAL A 280 11.80 9.30 -16.23
CA VAL A 280 11.31 8.45 -17.32
C VAL A 280 9.80 8.21 -17.22
N GLU A 281 9.27 7.91 -16.02
CA GLU A 281 7.82 7.76 -15.82
C GLU A 281 7.02 9.01 -16.24
N LEU A 282 7.57 10.20 -15.98
CA LEU A 282 6.97 11.48 -16.35
C LEU A 282 7.06 11.73 -17.85
N ASN A 283 8.16 11.37 -18.53
CA ASN A 283 8.27 11.46 -19.99
C ASN A 283 7.20 10.62 -20.68
N PHE A 284 7.00 9.37 -20.26
CA PHE A 284 5.92 8.51 -20.76
C PHE A 284 4.55 9.17 -20.59
N LYS A 285 4.32 9.84 -19.46
CA LYS A 285 3.07 10.56 -19.20
C LYS A 285 2.91 11.80 -20.08
N HIS A 286 3.95 12.62 -20.19
CA HIS A 286 3.92 13.91 -20.88
C HIS A 286 3.89 13.74 -22.41
N LEU A 287 4.70 12.84 -22.96
CA LEU A 287 4.86 12.65 -24.40
C LEU A 287 3.90 11.62 -24.99
N LEU A 288 3.67 10.49 -24.30
CA LEU A 288 2.84 9.38 -24.80
C LEU A 288 1.47 9.29 -24.13
N GLY A 289 1.24 10.03 -23.04
CA GLY A 289 -0.05 10.02 -22.34
C GLY A 289 -0.33 8.73 -21.54
N ARG A 290 0.67 7.86 -21.37
CA ARG A 290 0.54 6.56 -20.66
C ARG A 290 1.67 6.36 -19.64
N PRO A 291 1.52 5.49 -18.62
CA PRO A 291 2.66 5.01 -17.84
C PRO A 291 3.46 3.93 -18.59
N PRO A 292 4.69 3.59 -18.12
CA PRO A 292 5.45 2.46 -18.65
C PRO A 292 4.70 1.13 -18.41
N ARG A 293 4.67 0.26 -19.45
CA ARG A 293 3.96 -1.03 -19.41
C ARG A 293 4.73 -2.06 -18.61
N ASN A 294 6.05 -2.12 -18.81
CA ASN A 294 6.91 -3.14 -18.23
C ASN A 294 8.18 -2.54 -17.62
N GLN A 295 8.82 -3.31 -16.74
CA GLN A 295 10.13 -2.95 -16.19
C GLN A 295 11.21 -2.91 -17.27
N SER A 296 11.05 -3.68 -18.36
CA SER A 296 11.97 -3.65 -19.51
C SER A 296 12.00 -2.29 -20.19
N GLU A 297 10.83 -1.74 -20.56
CA GLU A 297 10.70 -0.39 -21.14
C GLU A 297 11.37 0.64 -20.22
N LEU A 298 11.06 0.59 -18.91
CA LEU A 298 11.67 1.52 -17.96
C LEU A 298 13.19 1.38 -17.90
N SER A 299 13.72 0.13 -17.91
CA SER A 299 15.16 -0.11 -17.80
C SER A 299 15.93 0.33 -19.04
N GLU A 300 15.34 0.22 -20.22
CA GLU A 300 15.94 0.63 -21.49
C GLU A 300 16.09 2.14 -21.57
N HIS A 301 15.00 2.85 -21.28
CA HIS A 301 14.96 4.31 -21.20
C HIS A 301 15.84 4.86 -20.08
N LEU A 302 15.89 4.19 -18.93
CA LEU A 302 16.82 4.56 -17.86
C LEU A 302 18.28 4.45 -18.31
N ARG A 303 18.64 3.43 -19.10
CA ARG A 303 20.01 3.31 -19.65
C ARG A 303 20.32 4.45 -20.61
N ARG A 304 19.40 4.79 -21.52
CA ARG A 304 19.55 5.92 -22.46
C ARG A 304 19.75 7.25 -21.76
N VAL A 305 18.93 7.54 -20.75
CA VAL A 305 19.06 8.78 -19.95
C VAL A 305 20.45 8.88 -19.30
N VAL A 306 21.02 7.75 -18.88
CA VAL A 306 22.35 7.71 -18.25
C VAL A 306 23.48 7.81 -19.29
N SER A 307 23.33 7.20 -20.48
CA SER A 307 24.39 7.19 -21.51
C SER A 307 24.40 8.44 -22.40
N GLU A 308 23.23 8.90 -22.83
CA GLU A 308 23.07 9.89 -23.91
C GLU A 308 22.42 11.20 -23.42
N GLY A 309 21.79 11.18 -22.25
CA GLY A 309 21.22 12.37 -21.60
C GLY A 309 19.76 12.66 -21.98
N LEU A 310 19.33 13.91 -21.72
CA LEU A 310 17.92 14.35 -21.82
C LEU A 310 17.38 14.35 -23.25
N VAL A 311 18.13 14.93 -24.18
CA VAL A 311 17.66 15.19 -25.55
C VAL A 311 17.43 13.86 -26.29
N ALA A 312 18.39 12.94 -26.21
CA ALA A 312 18.29 11.62 -26.83
C ALA A 312 17.10 10.80 -26.30
N GLU A 313 16.81 10.90 -25.00
CA GLU A 313 15.63 10.24 -24.42
C GLU A 313 14.31 10.80 -24.96
N VAL A 314 14.21 12.12 -25.09
CA VAL A 314 13.03 12.79 -25.67
C VAL A 314 12.87 12.40 -27.14
N ASP A 315 13.97 12.40 -27.90
CA ASP A 315 13.98 12.01 -29.30
C ASP A 315 13.54 10.55 -29.47
N SER A 316 14.04 9.63 -28.64
CA SER A 316 13.63 8.22 -28.64
C SER A 316 12.11 8.04 -28.43
N HIS A 317 11.46 8.91 -27.64
CA HIS A 317 10.01 8.85 -27.47
C HIS A 317 9.24 9.44 -28.66
N LEU A 318 9.69 10.58 -29.20
CA LEU A 318 9.01 11.29 -30.28
C LEU A 318 9.23 10.70 -31.67
N ASP A 319 10.33 9.96 -31.86
CA ASP A 319 10.65 9.22 -33.09
C ASP A 319 10.17 7.77 -33.04
N SER A 320 9.47 7.36 -31.96
CA SER A 320 8.90 6.03 -31.85
C SER A 320 7.68 5.83 -32.76
N ASP A 321 7.53 4.62 -33.30
CA ASP A 321 6.37 4.25 -34.12
C ASP A 321 5.05 4.43 -33.37
N GLU A 322 5.04 4.22 -32.06
CA GLU A 322 3.84 4.42 -31.21
C GLU A 322 3.38 5.88 -31.22
N TYR A 323 4.32 6.82 -31.11
CA TYR A 323 4.00 8.24 -31.18
C TYR A 323 3.45 8.60 -32.57
N GLN A 324 4.12 8.12 -33.63
CA GLN A 324 3.74 8.42 -35.01
C GLN A 324 2.36 7.86 -35.37
N ILE A 325 2.05 6.62 -34.98
CA ILE A 325 0.75 5.98 -35.25
C ILE A 325 -0.39 6.71 -34.52
N ARG A 326 -0.12 7.23 -33.32
CA ARG A 326 -1.17 7.80 -32.46
C ARG A 326 -1.41 9.29 -32.68
N PHE A 327 -0.34 10.07 -32.73
CA PHE A 327 -0.40 11.52 -32.78
C PHE A 327 0.03 12.07 -34.16
N GLY A 328 0.85 11.34 -34.90
CA GLY A 328 1.43 11.85 -36.15
C GLY A 328 2.19 13.16 -35.91
N GLU A 329 2.10 14.09 -36.86
CA GLU A 329 2.85 15.35 -36.82
C GLU A 329 2.04 16.55 -36.31
N ASP A 330 0.71 16.48 -36.40
CA ASP A 330 -0.20 17.63 -36.22
C ASP A 330 -1.11 17.54 -34.98
N ILE A 331 -1.09 16.41 -34.27
CA ILE A 331 -1.93 16.21 -33.08
C ILE A 331 -1.10 16.45 -31.82
N VAL A 332 -1.64 17.27 -30.91
CA VAL A 332 -1.03 17.49 -29.59
C VAL A 332 -1.18 16.21 -28.76
N PRO A 333 -0.11 15.74 -28.07
CA PRO A 333 -0.24 14.61 -27.17
C PRO A 333 -1.34 14.82 -26.13
N TYR A 334 -2.08 13.76 -25.83
CA TYR A 334 -3.17 13.80 -24.86
C TYR A 334 -3.14 12.53 -24.01
N PRO A 335 -3.57 12.61 -22.73
CA PRO A 335 -3.56 11.45 -21.86
C PRO A 335 -4.52 10.39 -22.37
N LEU A 336 -4.13 9.12 -22.26
CA LEU A 336 -5.03 8.02 -22.64
C LEU A 336 -6.32 8.09 -21.81
N PRO A 337 -7.48 7.78 -22.43
CA PRO A 337 -8.74 7.77 -21.72
C PRO A 337 -8.67 6.84 -20.50
N ARG A 338 -9.42 7.20 -19.45
CA ARG A 338 -9.53 6.42 -18.22
C ARG A 338 -10.29 5.12 -18.40
N ILE A 339 -10.90 4.89 -19.55
CA ILE A 339 -11.63 3.67 -19.87
C ILE A 339 -10.63 2.76 -20.59
N SER A 340 -10.50 1.53 -20.10
CA SER A 340 -9.66 0.52 -20.76
C SER A 340 -10.30 0.15 -22.10
N ASP A 341 -9.51 0.18 -23.16
CA ASP A 341 -9.82 -0.61 -24.34
C ASP A 341 -9.79 -2.10 -23.93
N ALA A 342 -10.64 -2.93 -24.53
CA ALA A 342 -10.86 -4.33 -24.12
C ALA A 342 -9.62 -5.24 -24.18
N ALA A 343 -8.45 -4.73 -24.60
CA ALA A 343 -7.21 -5.46 -24.81
C ALA A 343 -6.07 -5.09 -23.83
N GLU A 344 -6.27 -4.16 -22.88
CA GLU A 344 -5.19 -3.74 -21.97
C GLU A 344 -5.13 -4.58 -20.67
N PRO A 345 -3.92 -4.97 -20.21
CA PRO A 345 -3.75 -5.59 -18.89
C PRO A 345 -4.21 -4.69 -17.73
N LEU A 346 -4.79 -5.30 -16.69
CA LEU A 346 -5.29 -4.57 -15.50
C LEU A 346 -4.18 -3.80 -14.77
N ASP A 347 -2.94 -4.29 -14.79
CA ASP A 347 -1.81 -3.61 -14.15
C ASP A 347 -1.44 -2.30 -14.85
N SER A 348 -1.46 -2.27 -16.19
CA SER A 348 -1.26 -1.03 -16.94
C SER A 348 -2.36 -0.01 -16.65
N PHE A 349 -3.60 -0.49 -16.50
CA PHE A 349 -4.73 0.35 -16.11
C PHE A 349 -4.56 0.95 -14.70
N ASN A 350 -4.21 0.12 -13.71
CA ASN A 350 -3.98 0.56 -12.34
C ASN A 350 -2.83 1.58 -12.25
N ARG A 351 -1.75 1.37 -13.00
CA ARG A 351 -0.64 2.34 -13.07
C ARG A 351 -1.08 3.65 -13.71
N ARG A 352 -1.94 3.62 -14.73
CA ARG A 352 -2.46 4.82 -15.39
C ARG A 352 -3.33 5.64 -14.43
N LEU A 353 -4.18 4.97 -13.65
CA LEU A 353 -4.98 5.63 -12.64
C LEU A 353 -4.12 6.27 -11.54
N ARG A 354 -3.04 5.60 -11.11
CA ARG A 354 -2.10 6.16 -10.11
C ARG A 354 -1.29 7.33 -10.66
N SER A 355 -0.92 7.32 -11.93
CA SER A 355 -0.16 8.41 -12.55
C SER A 355 -1.03 9.63 -12.89
N SER A 356 -2.34 9.44 -13.13
CA SER A 356 -3.30 10.52 -13.37
C SER A 356 -3.73 11.21 -12.08
N ARG A 357 -3.17 12.40 -11.78
CA ARG A 357 -3.50 13.21 -10.59
C ARG A 357 -4.77 14.08 -10.73
N GLY A 358 -5.64 13.78 -11.69
CA GLY A 358 -6.82 14.60 -11.99
C GLY A 358 -6.49 15.89 -12.75
N LEU A 359 -7.52 16.67 -13.08
CA LEU A 359 -7.43 17.81 -14.00
C LEU A 359 -6.67 19.02 -13.42
N ALA A 360 -6.69 19.17 -12.09
CA ALA A 360 -6.02 20.27 -11.37
C ALA A 360 -4.71 19.85 -10.70
N GLY A 361 -4.35 18.57 -10.76
CA GLY A 361 -3.12 18.07 -10.15
C GLY A 361 -1.90 18.44 -10.99
N THR A 362 -0.85 18.95 -10.33
CA THR A 362 0.44 19.21 -10.97
C THR A 362 1.40 18.04 -10.72
N ASP A 363 2.21 17.73 -11.74
CA ASP A 363 3.20 16.66 -11.66
C ASP A 363 4.52 17.08 -10.99
N ALA A 364 4.65 18.35 -10.67
CA ALA A 364 5.82 18.94 -10.02
C ALA A 364 5.99 18.56 -8.55
N VAL A 365 4.90 18.23 -7.85
CA VAL A 365 4.97 17.85 -6.44
C VAL A 365 5.56 16.44 -6.33
N GLN A 366 6.71 16.35 -5.67
CA GLN A 366 7.31 15.09 -5.25
C GLN A 366 6.31 14.34 -4.36
N ALA A 367 5.56 13.40 -4.94
CA ALA A 367 4.92 12.38 -4.11
C ALA A 367 5.96 11.29 -3.94
N ASN A 368 6.27 10.94 -2.69
CA ASN A 368 7.19 9.87 -2.28
C ASN A 368 6.74 8.46 -2.71
N PHE A 369 5.81 8.34 -3.65
CA PHE A 369 5.32 7.08 -4.17
C PHE A 369 5.87 6.90 -5.59
N PRO A 370 7.01 6.20 -5.77
CA PRO A 370 7.32 5.65 -7.08
C PRO A 370 6.11 4.83 -7.53
N LEU A 371 5.80 4.81 -8.83
CA LEU A 371 4.87 3.83 -9.37
C LEU A 371 5.56 2.49 -9.15
N GLN A 372 5.35 1.87 -7.99
CA GLN A 372 6.02 0.64 -7.59
C GLN A 372 5.74 -0.41 -8.66
N LEU A 373 6.68 -0.56 -9.60
CA LEU A 373 6.78 -1.64 -10.58
C LEU A 373 7.17 -2.96 -9.92
N SER A 374 7.20 -3.00 -8.58
CA SER A 374 7.47 -4.19 -7.78
C SER A 374 6.29 -5.15 -7.83
N VAL A 375 6.14 -5.81 -8.97
CA VAL A 375 5.66 -7.18 -9.06
C VAL A 375 6.79 -7.95 -9.73
N THR A 376 7.27 -8.98 -9.02
CA THR A 376 8.26 -9.98 -9.43
C THR A 376 9.65 -9.48 -9.81
N GLN A 377 10.47 -9.12 -8.82
CA GLN A 377 11.73 -9.85 -8.80
C GLN A 377 11.39 -11.26 -8.29
N PRO A 378 11.79 -12.35 -8.98
CA PRO A 378 11.80 -13.65 -8.32
C PRO A 378 12.64 -13.47 -7.07
N ARG A 379 11.98 -13.57 -5.91
CA ARG A 379 12.67 -13.58 -4.63
C ARG A 379 13.77 -14.64 -4.77
N PRO A 380 15.06 -14.33 -4.54
CA PRO A 380 16.07 -15.37 -4.52
C PRO A 380 15.56 -16.41 -3.53
N VAL A 381 15.36 -17.63 -4.04
CA VAL A 381 14.98 -18.78 -3.23
C VAL A 381 16.05 -18.84 -2.15
N ALA A 382 15.66 -18.54 -0.91
CA ALA A 382 16.52 -18.82 0.22
C ALA A 382 16.83 -20.32 0.12
N PRO A 383 18.11 -20.73 0.03
CA PRO A 383 18.43 -22.14 -0.02
C PRO A 383 17.77 -22.83 1.18
N PRO A 384 17.25 -24.05 1.01
CA PRO A 384 16.59 -24.77 2.09
C PRO A 384 17.55 -24.85 3.27
N ALA A 385 17.03 -24.57 4.47
CA ALA A 385 17.78 -24.57 5.71
C ALA A 385 18.57 -25.87 5.85
N SER A 386 19.88 -25.82 5.58
CA SER A 386 20.80 -26.86 6.01
C SER A 386 20.91 -26.77 7.54
N ALA A 387 20.79 -27.94 8.17
CA ALA A 387 20.81 -28.19 9.60
C ALA A 387 21.87 -27.36 10.38
N PRO A 388 21.64 -27.09 11.69
CA PRO A 388 22.58 -26.35 12.51
C PRO A 388 23.91 -27.11 12.61
N ALA A 389 24.98 -26.50 12.11
CA ALA A 389 26.32 -27.03 12.26
C ALA A 389 26.77 -26.91 13.73
N PRO A 390 27.45 -27.94 14.28
CA PRO A 390 27.82 -28.01 15.68
C PRO A 390 28.93 -27.01 16.05
N ALA A 391 28.90 -26.57 17.29
CA ALA A 391 29.97 -25.78 17.90
C ALA A 391 31.28 -26.58 17.90
N ALA A 392 32.37 -25.96 17.45
CA ALA A 392 33.72 -26.49 17.56
C ALA A 392 34.76 -25.36 17.75
N PRO A 393 35.93 -25.66 18.34
CA PRO A 393 36.56 -24.84 19.37
C PRO A 393 37.70 -23.94 18.88
N ALA A 394 38.26 -23.20 19.84
CA ALA A 394 39.35 -22.25 19.71
C ALA A 394 40.68 -22.85 19.27
N ALA A 395 41.50 -21.96 18.67
CA ALA A 395 42.94 -22.01 18.41
C ALA A 395 43.42 -22.83 17.20
N ALA A 396 44.04 -22.12 16.24
CA ALA A 396 44.96 -22.70 15.27
C ALA A 396 46.12 -21.73 14.99
N THR A 397 47.33 -22.27 15.07
CA THR A 397 48.64 -21.70 14.73
C THR A 397 48.81 -21.50 13.22
N PRO A 398 49.70 -20.60 12.76
CA PRO A 398 49.89 -20.35 11.33
C PRO A 398 50.93 -21.32 10.73
N VAL A 399 50.61 -21.85 9.54
CA VAL A 399 51.52 -22.64 8.68
C VAL A 399 51.88 -21.80 7.45
N ASP A 400 53.12 -21.92 6.99
CA ASP A 400 53.79 -21.10 5.96
C ASP A 400 53.11 -21.08 4.56
N PRO A 401 53.30 -20.00 3.76
CA PRO A 401 52.60 -19.84 2.48
C PRO A 401 53.42 -20.37 1.28
N VAL A 402 52.81 -21.26 0.50
CA VAL A 402 53.22 -21.52 -0.90
C VAL A 402 52.28 -20.76 -1.83
N ALA A 403 52.89 -19.91 -2.67
CA ALA A 403 52.35 -19.18 -3.84
C ALA A 403 51.07 -18.33 -3.65
N ALA A 404 51.29 -17.01 -3.53
CA ALA A 404 50.24 -16.00 -3.39
C ALA A 404 49.51 -15.68 -4.72
N PRO A 405 48.16 -15.61 -4.73
CA PRO A 405 47.42 -14.81 -5.71
C PRO A 405 47.47 -13.31 -5.36
N LEU A 406 47.56 -12.47 -6.39
CA LEU A 406 47.68 -11.01 -6.32
C LEU A 406 46.39 -10.33 -5.85
N TRP A 407 46.10 -10.40 -4.55
CA TRP A 407 45.43 -9.33 -3.81
C TRP A 407 45.63 -9.58 -2.30
N LYS A 408 46.31 -8.67 -1.62
CA LYS A 408 46.58 -8.77 -0.18
C LYS A 408 45.34 -8.35 0.61
N ALA A 409 44.76 -9.28 1.38
CA ALA A 409 43.83 -8.95 2.45
C ALA A 409 44.60 -8.32 3.62
N ARG A 410 44.47 -7.00 3.79
CA ARG A 410 44.95 -6.30 4.99
C ARG A 410 43.85 -6.40 6.04
N VAL A 411 44.10 -7.13 7.14
CA VAL A 411 43.26 -7.02 8.34
C VAL A 411 43.55 -5.67 8.97
N ALA A 412 42.73 -4.69 8.60
CA ALA A 412 42.65 -3.41 9.28
C ALA A 412 41.44 -3.47 10.22
N THR A 413 41.69 -3.36 11.53
CA THR A 413 40.72 -2.77 12.47
C THR A 413 40.44 -1.36 11.98
N SER A 414 39.41 -1.23 11.16
CA SER A 414 38.86 0.03 10.69
C SER A 414 37.36 0.01 10.99
N PRO A 415 36.78 1.15 11.39
CA PRO A 415 35.34 1.23 11.63
C PRO A 415 34.63 0.82 10.33
N SER A 416 33.51 0.11 10.49
CA SER A 416 32.58 -0.21 9.40
C SER A 416 32.47 0.95 8.41
N PRO A 417 32.47 0.71 7.09
CA PRO A 417 32.46 1.79 6.12
C PRO A 417 31.22 2.65 6.35
N ASP A 418 31.45 3.94 6.61
CA ASP A 418 30.41 4.96 6.66
C ASP A 418 29.68 5.00 5.32
N PHE A 419 28.57 4.25 5.24
CA PHE A 419 27.68 4.20 4.09
C PHE A 419 27.16 5.59 3.68
N ALA A 420 27.27 6.57 4.59
CA ALA A 420 26.96 7.98 4.36
C ALA A 420 27.93 8.71 3.40
N ARG A 421 29.14 8.18 3.17
CA ARG A 421 30.15 8.84 2.31
C ARG A 421 30.06 8.46 0.83
N ALA A 422 29.40 7.34 0.52
CA ALA A 422 29.24 6.83 -0.84
C ALA A 422 27.93 7.27 -1.53
N VAL A 423 26.99 7.83 -0.78
CA VAL A 423 25.71 8.32 -1.31
C VAL A 423 25.80 9.84 -1.50
N PRO A 424 25.55 10.37 -2.72
CA PRO A 424 25.51 11.82 -2.93
C PRO A 424 24.53 12.47 -1.96
N ARG A 425 24.92 13.57 -1.31
CA ARG A 425 24.13 14.26 -0.25
C ARG A 425 22.67 14.54 -0.64
N ARG A 426 22.36 14.61 -1.93
CA ARG A 426 21.00 14.78 -2.49
C ARG A 426 20.04 13.61 -2.19
N TYR A 427 20.54 12.40 -1.92
CA TYR A 427 19.70 11.21 -1.70
C TYR A 427 19.53 10.83 -0.23
N LEU A 428 20.10 11.62 0.70
CA LEU A 428 19.92 11.40 2.13
C LEU A 428 18.61 12.06 2.59
N PRO A 429 17.76 11.37 3.36
CA PRO A 429 16.58 11.98 3.96
C PRO A 429 16.98 13.11 4.94
N SER A 430 16.13 14.13 5.06
CA SER A 430 16.43 15.40 5.75
C SER A 430 16.87 15.25 7.22
N TYR A 431 16.46 14.18 7.91
CA TYR A 431 16.92 13.89 9.28
C TYR A 431 18.41 13.51 9.37
N LEU A 432 19.04 13.11 8.26
CA LEU A 432 20.49 12.87 8.14
C LEU A 432 21.28 14.09 7.65
N LEU A 433 20.60 15.10 7.08
CA LEU A 433 21.24 16.28 6.46
C LEU A 433 21.42 17.47 7.41
N ALA A 434 20.89 17.41 8.64
CA ALA A 434 20.94 18.49 9.63
C ALA A 434 22.30 18.64 10.35
N THR A 435 23.42 18.35 9.69
CA THR A 435 24.77 18.63 10.19
C THR A 435 25.71 19.04 9.05
N SER A 436 25.97 20.34 8.93
CA SER A 436 27.32 20.89 8.72
C SER A 436 27.25 22.38 8.35
N SER A 437 27.20 23.25 9.35
CA SER A 437 27.76 24.60 9.25
C SER A 437 28.14 25.05 10.65
N ARG A 438 29.37 24.71 11.04
CA ARG A 438 30.25 25.39 12.01
C ARG A 438 31.48 24.51 12.23
N PRO A 439 32.70 24.99 11.91
CA PRO A 439 33.91 24.29 12.28
C PRO A 439 34.23 24.57 13.76
N ASN A 440 34.76 23.57 14.44
CA ASN A 440 35.35 23.66 15.78
C ASN A 440 34.40 23.79 16.98
N VAL A 441 33.61 22.75 17.23
CA VAL A 441 33.38 22.21 18.58
C VAL A 441 33.39 20.69 18.43
N GLU A 442 34.14 20.03 19.30
CA GLU A 442 34.38 18.59 19.36
C GLU A 442 33.18 17.74 18.97
N ALA A 443 33.45 16.62 18.28
CA ALA A 443 32.53 15.50 18.10
C ALA A 443 32.28 14.75 19.44
N GLY A 444 31.93 15.51 20.48
CA GLY A 444 31.48 15.04 21.78
C GLY A 444 30.09 15.59 22.04
N ARG A 445 29.16 14.73 22.44
CA ARG A 445 27.79 15.05 22.91
C ARG A 445 26.75 15.48 21.86
N ARG A 446 26.25 14.50 21.10
CA ARG A 446 24.80 14.45 20.79
C ARG A 446 24.09 13.19 21.30
N ILE A 447 24.87 12.28 21.90
CA ILE A 447 24.39 11.19 22.76
C ILE A 447 24.05 11.70 24.18
N SER A 448 24.43 12.95 24.53
CA SER A 448 24.26 13.46 25.91
C SER A 448 22.85 13.88 26.31
N ALA A 449 21.88 13.87 25.39
CA ALA A 449 20.49 14.22 25.68
C ALA A 449 19.71 13.07 26.35
N ASN A 450 20.18 11.83 26.23
CA ASN A 450 19.57 10.65 26.87
C ASN A 450 20.44 10.12 28.02
N LYS A 451 21.07 11.01 28.81
CA LYS A 451 21.67 10.56 30.08
C LYS A 451 20.51 10.29 31.05
N PRO A 452 20.35 9.06 31.58
CA PRO A 452 19.30 8.78 32.53
C PRO A 452 19.51 9.65 33.77
N LEU A 453 18.57 10.57 34.03
CA LEU A 453 18.54 11.35 35.25
C LEU A 453 17.97 10.47 36.35
N LYS A 454 18.78 10.24 37.39
CA LYS A 454 18.39 9.49 38.58
C LYS A 454 18.38 10.42 39.77
N LEU A 455 17.34 10.33 40.59
CA LEU A 455 17.32 11.05 41.86
C LEU A 455 18.25 10.34 42.86
N GLY A 456 19.28 11.03 43.36
CA GLY A 456 20.15 10.50 44.41
C GLY A 456 19.49 10.53 45.79
N SER A 457 19.94 9.67 46.72
CA SER A 457 19.43 9.62 48.10
C SER A 457 19.69 10.90 48.91
N ALA A 458 20.64 11.74 48.49
CA ALA A 458 20.96 13.06 49.05
C ALA A 458 20.79 14.20 48.02
N ALA A 459 19.80 14.08 47.12
CA ALA A 459 19.59 15.06 46.06
C ALA A 459 19.26 16.47 46.59
N GLY A 460 19.94 17.48 46.05
CA GLY A 460 19.67 18.90 46.30
C GLY A 460 18.39 19.40 45.59
N GLU A 461 17.93 20.60 45.95
CA GLU A 461 16.72 21.20 45.36
C GLU A 461 16.85 21.43 43.84
N ASP A 462 18.05 21.77 43.37
CA ASP A 462 18.33 21.94 41.94
C ASP A 462 18.17 20.64 41.16
N GLU A 463 18.61 19.50 41.73
CA GLU A 463 18.46 18.18 41.11
C GLU A 463 16.99 17.77 41.03
N LEU A 464 16.24 17.99 42.12
CA LEU A 464 14.79 17.79 42.16
C LEU A 464 14.08 18.63 41.08
N GLN A 465 14.47 19.89 40.92
CA GLN A 465 13.88 20.77 39.91
C GLN A 465 14.25 20.35 38.47
N GLN A 466 15.47 19.85 38.26
CA GLN A 466 15.87 19.28 36.97
C GLN A 466 15.08 18.00 36.64
N VAL A 467 14.85 17.13 37.62
CA VAL A 467 14.03 15.92 37.46
C VAL A 467 12.58 16.26 37.12
N ILE A 468 11.95 17.18 37.86
CA ILE A 468 10.58 17.64 37.59
C ILE A 468 10.48 18.21 36.15
N ARG A 469 11.44 19.07 35.77
CA ARG A 469 11.51 19.64 34.42
C ARG A 469 11.64 18.56 33.35
N ALA A 470 12.53 17.58 33.55
CA ALA A 470 12.72 16.48 32.61
C ALA A 470 11.44 15.64 32.43
N ILE A 471 10.71 15.35 33.52
CA ILE A 471 9.46 14.58 33.48
C ILE A 471 8.37 15.30 32.71
N TYR A 472 8.15 16.59 32.97
CA TYR A 472 7.17 17.37 32.20
C TYR A 472 7.56 17.49 30.73
N ARG A 473 8.85 17.70 30.44
CA ARG A 473 9.34 17.76 29.06
C ARG A 473 9.14 16.43 28.32
N GLN A 474 9.33 15.32 29.00
CA GLN A 474 9.09 13.98 28.46
C GLN A 474 7.59 13.73 28.22
N LEU A 475 6.77 13.80 29.28
CA LEU A 475 5.36 13.41 29.19
C LEU A 475 4.51 14.41 28.41
N ILE A 476 4.72 15.71 28.63
CA ILE A 476 3.87 16.78 28.09
C ILE A 476 4.51 17.44 26.87
N GLY A 477 5.83 17.36 26.70
CA GLY A 477 6.54 17.99 25.58
C GLY A 477 6.76 19.50 25.75
N ARG A 478 6.28 20.08 26.86
CA ARG A 478 6.45 21.48 27.25
C ARG A 478 6.46 21.61 28.77
N MET A 479 6.93 22.75 29.28
CA MET A 479 6.71 23.11 30.68
C MET A 479 5.25 23.55 30.88
N PRO A 480 4.55 23.04 31.92
CA PRO A 480 3.24 23.55 32.30
C PRO A 480 3.34 24.99 32.81
N LEU A 481 2.28 25.78 32.58
CA LEU A 481 2.12 27.11 33.17
C LEU A 481 1.93 26.98 34.69
N GLU A 482 2.17 28.03 35.46
CA GLU A 482 2.07 27.98 36.94
C GLU A 482 0.71 27.48 37.43
N SER A 483 -0.38 27.86 36.77
CA SER A 483 -1.75 27.42 37.09
C SER A 483 -2.02 25.95 36.74
N GLU A 484 -1.26 25.37 35.79
CA GLU A 484 -1.43 23.99 35.35
C GLU A 484 -0.52 23.02 36.11
N ARG A 485 0.37 23.52 36.98
CA ARG A 485 1.34 22.70 37.73
C ARG A 485 0.65 21.86 38.80
N LEU A 486 1.10 20.62 38.93
CA LEU A 486 0.67 19.71 39.98
C LEU A 486 1.42 20.03 41.28
N THR A 487 1.12 21.18 41.89
CA THR A 487 1.80 21.69 43.10
C THR A 487 1.81 20.70 44.25
N GLN A 488 0.71 19.98 44.44
CA GLN A 488 0.58 18.93 45.46
C GLN A 488 1.55 17.76 45.18
N ALA A 489 1.61 17.28 43.94
CA ALA A 489 2.50 16.17 43.56
C ALA A 489 3.98 16.58 43.62
N GLU A 490 4.32 17.81 43.22
CA GLU A 490 5.67 18.36 43.35
C GLU A 490 6.09 18.48 44.82
N SER A 491 5.18 18.93 45.70
CA SER A 491 5.44 19.01 47.14
C SER A 491 5.62 17.62 47.76
N MET A 492 4.86 16.62 47.31
CA MET A 492 5.02 15.23 47.75
C MET A 492 6.37 14.62 47.31
N LEU A 493 6.85 14.94 46.10
CA LEU A 493 8.17 14.54 45.62
C LEU A 493 9.29 15.22 46.41
N ARG A 494 9.17 16.52 46.67
CA ARG A 494 10.12 17.29 47.50
C ARG A 494 10.18 16.77 48.94
N GLY A 495 9.02 16.45 49.51
CA GLY A 495 8.90 15.84 50.84
C GLY A 495 9.22 14.35 50.89
N ARG A 496 9.70 13.75 49.78
CA ARG A 496 10.06 12.32 49.64
C ARG A 496 8.94 11.35 50.05
N ARG A 497 7.68 11.78 49.92
CA ARG A 497 6.50 10.92 50.15
C ARG A 497 6.17 10.03 48.95
N ILE A 498 6.66 10.40 47.76
CA ILE A 498 6.43 9.72 46.48
C ILE A 498 7.79 9.59 45.76
N THR A 499 8.05 8.46 45.10
CA THR A 499 9.22 8.21 44.25
C THR A 499 9.07 8.87 42.86
N VAL A 500 10.13 8.86 42.04
CA VAL A 500 10.03 9.41 40.67
C VAL A 500 8.97 8.66 39.84
N ALA A 501 8.89 7.34 39.96
CA ALA A 501 7.84 6.54 39.33
C ALA A 501 6.42 6.92 39.80
N GLY A 502 6.25 7.16 41.10
CA GLY A 502 4.97 7.63 41.64
C GLY A 502 4.60 9.02 41.12
N PHE A 503 5.57 9.92 40.97
CA PHE A 503 5.33 11.24 40.37
C PHE A 503 4.98 11.14 38.88
N VAL A 504 5.66 10.28 38.12
CA VAL A 504 5.32 9.96 36.71
C VAL A 504 3.88 9.45 36.61
N LYS A 505 3.44 8.59 37.54
CA LYS A 505 2.05 8.11 37.60
C LYS A 505 1.07 9.28 37.79
N CYS A 506 1.30 10.15 38.77
CA CYS A 506 0.46 11.35 38.99
C CYS A 506 0.41 12.27 37.75
N VAL A 507 1.54 12.50 37.08
CA VAL A 507 1.57 13.32 35.85
C VAL A 507 0.82 12.64 34.71
N SER A 508 0.93 11.32 34.58
CA SER A 508 0.21 10.54 33.55
C SER A 508 -1.31 10.52 33.77
N GLU A 509 -1.77 10.58 35.01
CA GLU A 509 -3.21 10.62 35.36
C GLU A 509 -3.80 12.04 35.29
N SER A 510 -2.95 13.06 35.15
CA SER A 510 -3.37 14.46 35.06
C SER A 510 -4.18 14.77 33.79
N ASN A 511 -5.07 15.76 33.91
CA ASN A 511 -5.89 16.25 32.79
C ASN A 511 -5.04 16.78 31.62
N LEU A 512 -3.85 17.33 31.87
CA LEU A 512 -2.97 17.83 30.81
C LEU A 512 -2.49 16.71 29.90
N PHE A 513 -2.02 15.60 30.48
CA PHE A 513 -1.57 14.46 29.71
C PHE A 513 -2.75 13.75 29.05
N GLN A 514 -3.84 13.54 29.79
CA GLN A 514 -5.01 12.83 29.29
C GLN A 514 -5.72 13.59 28.15
N SER A 515 -5.86 14.91 28.24
CA SER A 515 -6.42 15.73 27.16
C SER A 515 -5.55 15.69 25.89
N ARG A 516 -4.22 15.73 26.03
CA ARG A 516 -3.28 15.57 24.91
C ARG A 516 -3.44 14.23 24.21
N ILE A 517 -3.51 13.13 24.96
CA ILE A 517 -3.65 11.79 24.39
C ILE A 517 -5.05 11.57 23.80
N ALA A 518 -6.08 12.20 24.39
CA ALA A 518 -7.46 12.13 23.91
C ALA A 518 -7.65 12.84 22.56
N ALA A 519 -6.92 13.93 22.31
CA ALA A 519 -6.97 14.67 21.05
C ALA A 519 -6.40 13.90 19.83
N MET A 520 -5.66 12.81 20.06
CA MET A 520 -5.04 12.02 19.00
C MET A 520 -5.92 10.85 18.53
N ALA A 521 -5.75 10.45 17.26
CA ALA A 521 -6.33 9.22 16.75
C ALA A 521 -5.97 8.01 17.66
N PRO A 522 -6.86 7.02 17.86
CA PRO A 522 -6.66 5.95 18.85
C PRO A 522 -5.31 5.24 18.72
N GLN A 523 -4.90 4.85 17.51
CA GLN A 523 -3.61 4.20 17.30
C GLN A 523 -2.42 5.11 17.63
N ARG A 524 -2.50 6.40 17.28
CA ARG A 524 -1.47 7.40 17.61
C ARG A 524 -1.40 7.65 19.11
N SER A 525 -2.54 7.62 19.80
CA SER A 525 -2.59 7.74 21.26
C SER A 525 -1.82 6.60 21.95
N ALA A 526 -1.91 5.38 21.42
CA ALA A 526 -1.20 4.23 21.95
C ALA A 526 0.31 4.35 21.71
N ASP A 527 0.70 4.75 20.49
CA ASP A 527 2.10 4.98 20.13
C ASP A 527 2.71 6.13 20.97
N ALA A 528 1.97 7.23 21.16
CA ALA A 528 2.40 8.37 21.98
C ALA A 528 2.55 8.01 23.47
N SER A 529 1.61 7.27 24.06
CA SER A 529 1.70 6.84 25.46
C SER A 529 2.91 5.93 25.72
N HIS A 530 3.20 4.99 24.81
CA HIS A 530 4.38 4.12 24.93
C HIS A 530 5.69 4.89 24.74
N MET A 531 5.73 5.84 23.80
CA MET A 531 6.91 6.68 23.61
C MET A 531 7.19 7.56 24.84
N ALA A 532 6.15 8.16 25.43
CA ALA A 532 6.27 9.04 26.59
C ALA A 532 6.70 8.28 27.86
N LEU A 533 6.08 7.12 28.13
CA LEU A 533 6.29 6.36 29.36
C LEU A 533 7.40 5.31 29.28
N LEU A 534 7.51 4.57 28.16
CA LEU A 534 8.46 3.47 27.99
C LEU A 534 9.66 3.84 27.13
N GLY A 535 9.64 5.01 26.48
CA GLY A 535 10.73 5.46 25.62
C GLY A 535 10.93 4.62 24.35
N ARG A 536 9.90 3.86 23.93
CA ARG A 536 9.91 3.00 22.74
C ARG A 536 8.51 2.90 22.11
N ALA A 537 8.46 2.53 20.84
CA ALA A 537 7.20 2.22 20.17
C ALA A 537 6.59 0.89 20.70
N PRO A 538 5.24 0.76 20.70
CA PRO A 538 4.60 -0.50 21.07
C PRO A 538 4.74 -1.53 19.96
N THR A 539 4.89 -2.79 20.36
CA THR A 539 4.65 -3.93 19.47
C THR A 539 3.19 -3.96 19.02
N SER A 540 2.87 -4.67 17.93
CA SER A 540 1.47 -4.74 17.48
C SER A 540 0.53 -5.33 18.54
N ALA A 541 1.00 -6.27 19.37
CA ALA A 541 0.21 -6.88 20.43
C ALA A 541 0.00 -5.94 21.63
N GLU A 542 1.04 -5.21 22.03
CA GLU A 542 0.92 -4.18 23.09
C GLU A 542 -0.05 -3.06 22.66
N ARG A 543 0.00 -2.66 21.38
CA ARG A 543 -0.90 -1.64 20.85
C ARG A 543 -2.36 -2.08 20.94
N THR A 544 -2.68 -3.30 20.50
CA THR A 544 -4.05 -3.82 20.57
C THR A 544 -4.51 -4.00 22.02
N ALA A 545 -3.65 -4.49 22.91
CA ALA A 545 -3.95 -4.61 24.34
C ALA A 545 -4.24 -3.25 24.99
N PHE A 546 -3.45 -2.22 24.68
CA PHE A 546 -3.68 -0.86 25.15
C PHE A 546 -5.03 -0.31 24.66
N LEU A 547 -5.34 -0.49 23.37
CA LEU A 547 -6.61 -0.04 22.79
C LEU A 547 -7.82 -0.78 23.36
N ALA A 548 -7.70 -2.10 23.60
CA ALA A 548 -8.75 -2.88 24.25
C ALA A 548 -9.00 -2.41 25.68
N LYS A 549 -7.95 -2.15 26.47
CA LYS A 549 -8.08 -1.56 27.80
C LYS A 549 -8.71 -0.17 27.75
N ARG A 550 -8.29 0.68 26.79
CA ARG A 550 -8.86 2.02 26.59
C ARG A 550 -10.34 1.98 26.27
N ALA A 551 -10.77 1.04 25.43
CA ALA A 551 -12.18 0.87 25.06
C ALA A 551 -13.04 0.33 26.22
N GLY A 552 -12.51 -0.58 27.03
CA GLY A 552 -13.26 -1.20 28.14
C GLY A 552 -13.26 -0.41 29.44
N LYS A 553 -12.10 0.07 29.89
CA LYS A 553 -11.91 0.71 31.21
C LYS A 553 -11.61 2.21 31.13
N GLY A 554 -11.59 2.78 29.92
CA GLY A 554 -11.26 4.17 29.69
C GLY A 554 -9.75 4.45 29.56
N GLN A 555 -9.43 5.69 29.17
CA GLN A 555 -8.07 6.09 28.83
C GLN A 555 -7.14 6.16 30.05
N VAL A 556 -7.62 6.71 31.16
CA VAL A 556 -6.83 6.85 32.39
C VAL A 556 -6.37 5.47 32.89
N ALA A 557 -7.28 4.49 32.93
CA ALA A 557 -6.96 3.12 33.31
C ALA A 557 -5.95 2.45 32.35
N ALA A 558 -6.03 2.72 31.04
CA ALA A 558 -5.10 2.18 30.07
C ALA A 558 -3.68 2.74 30.25
N VAL A 559 -3.55 4.04 30.58
CA VAL A 559 -2.27 4.70 30.86
C VAL A 559 -1.70 4.25 32.20
N SER A 560 -2.53 4.21 33.26
CA SER A 560 -2.12 3.75 34.59
C SER A 560 -1.60 2.30 34.54
N ALA A 561 -2.24 1.45 33.74
CA ALA A 561 -1.79 0.08 33.50
C ALA A 561 -0.44 -0.04 32.76
N LEU A 562 0.04 1.01 32.07
CA LEU A 562 1.39 1.02 31.50
C LEU A 562 2.44 1.34 32.57
N CYS A 563 2.12 2.21 33.52
CA CYS A 563 2.98 2.55 34.65
C CYS A 563 3.12 1.37 35.64
N GLU A 564 2.05 0.60 35.80
CA GLU A 564 2.02 -0.59 36.67
C GLU A 564 2.57 -1.86 36.00
N ALA A 565 2.78 -1.84 34.67
CA ALA A 565 3.29 -3.01 33.97
C ALA A 565 4.74 -3.31 34.37
N ASP A 566 5.08 -4.59 34.51
CA ASP A 566 6.46 -5.06 34.73
C ASP A 566 7.44 -4.50 33.69
N ALA A 567 6.95 -4.19 32.49
CA ALA A 567 7.74 -3.59 31.43
C ALA A 567 8.31 -2.21 31.81
N TYR A 568 7.59 -1.42 32.62
CA TYR A 568 8.08 -0.15 33.14
C TYR A 568 9.18 -0.39 34.19
N GLY A 569 8.95 -1.27 35.16
CA GLY A 569 9.94 -1.60 36.21
C GLY A 569 11.22 -2.28 35.69
N ARG A 570 11.14 -3.07 34.61
CA ARG A 570 12.33 -3.61 33.93
C ARG A 570 13.08 -2.55 33.13
N SER A 571 12.38 -1.51 32.66
CA SER A 571 12.96 -0.47 31.82
C SER A 571 13.55 0.66 32.63
N PHE A 572 12.96 1.05 33.77
CA PHE A 572 13.41 2.17 34.60
C PHE A 572 13.45 1.75 36.06
N ALA A 573 14.49 2.16 36.78
CA ALA A 573 14.50 2.10 38.24
C ALA A 573 13.45 3.07 38.82
N GLU A 574 13.00 2.84 40.05
CA GLU A 574 11.95 3.68 40.69
C GLU A 574 12.29 5.18 40.76
N ASP A 575 13.59 5.50 40.76
CA ASP A 575 14.15 6.85 40.82
C ASP A 575 14.67 7.39 39.48
N GLU A 576 14.48 6.66 38.37
CA GLU A 576 14.95 7.04 37.04
C GLU A 576 13.82 7.71 36.22
N VAL A 577 14.13 8.87 35.62
CA VAL A 577 13.19 9.56 34.71
C VAL A 577 13.03 8.76 33.41
N PRO A 578 11.81 8.62 32.86
CA PRO A 578 11.62 7.99 31.56
C PRO A 578 12.43 8.67 30.45
N THR A 579 13.32 7.90 29.81
CA THR A 579 14.15 8.34 28.68
C THR A 579 13.92 7.47 27.45
N LEU A 580 14.30 7.97 26.28
CA LEU A 580 14.19 7.23 25.04
C LEU A 580 15.18 6.05 24.98
N LYS A 581 14.70 4.80 25.05
CA LYS A 581 15.53 3.57 25.00
C LYS A 581 15.40 2.80 23.68
N GLY A 582 14.31 2.98 22.93
CA GLY A 582 14.00 2.18 21.73
C GLY A 582 14.80 2.51 20.47
N LEU A 583 15.80 3.41 20.51
CA LEU A 583 16.67 3.70 19.36
C LEU A 583 17.88 2.76 19.26
N SER A 584 18.31 2.17 20.38
CA SER A 584 19.44 1.23 20.40
C SER A 584 18.94 -0.21 20.26
N SER A 585 19.59 -0.99 19.41
CA SER A 585 19.37 -2.44 19.36
C SER A 585 19.89 -3.10 20.64
N ALA A 586 19.02 -3.75 21.40
CA ALA A 586 19.37 -4.54 22.58
C ALA A 586 18.88 -5.99 22.42
N ALA A 587 19.56 -6.93 23.08
CA ALA A 587 19.16 -8.34 23.07
C ALA A 587 17.71 -8.49 23.59
N GLY A 588 16.85 -9.15 22.81
CA GLY A 588 15.43 -9.34 23.13
C GLY A 588 14.48 -8.24 22.62
N GLN A 589 14.97 -7.14 22.05
CA GLN A 589 14.10 -6.16 21.38
C GLN A 589 13.85 -6.55 19.90
N PRO A 590 12.59 -6.62 19.45
CA PRO A 590 12.31 -6.91 18.04
C PRO A 590 12.72 -5.71 17.16
N GLN A 591 13.35 -6.01 16.02
CA GLN A 591 13.82 -5.00 15.06
C GLN A 591 12.69 -4.05 14.58
N GLU A 592 11.46 -4.53 14.54
CA GLU A 592 10.27 -3.72 14.24
C GLU A 592 10.13 -2.53 15.21
N VAL A 593 10.35 -2.76 16.51
CA VAL A 593 10.24 -1.71 17.52
C VAL A 593 11.32 -0.67 17.33
N VAL A 594 12.55 -1.07 17.00
CA VAL A 594 13.67 -0.14 16.75
C VAL A 594 13.36 0.73 15.54
N ASN A 595 13.00 0.12 14.41
CA ASN A 595 12.69 0.85 13.18
C ASN A 595 11.48 1.78 13.35
N ARG A 596 10.45 1.33 14.07
CA ARG A 596 9.26 2.13 14.35
C ARG A 596 9.53 3.26 15.33
N THR A 597 10.34 3.03 16.36
CA THR A 597 10.76 4.08 17.30
C THR A 597 11.56 5.15 16.56
N ALA A 598 12.48 4.76 15.67
CA ALA A 598 13.22 5.68 14.83
C ALA A 598 12.32 6.49 13.88
N ALA A 599 11.27 5.87 13.31
CA ALA A 599 10.31 6.56 12.45
C ALA A 599 9.41 7.55 13.22
N LEU A 600 9.01 7.23 14.45
CA LEU A 600 8.15 8.08 15.27
C LEU A 600 8.93 9.19 16.00
N TYR A 601 10.22 9.00 16.24
CA TYR A 601 11.07 9.96 16.94
C TYR A 601 11.47 11.12 16.02
N GLY A 602 10.89 12.30 16.24
CA GLY A 602 11.18 13.53 15.50
C GLY A 602 12.19 14.48 16.16
N GLY A 603 12.90 14.04 17.21
CA GLY A 603 13.80 14.87 18.05
C GLY A 603 13.15 15.36 19.35
N GLU A 604 13.91 16.13 20.16
CA GLU A 604 13.45 16.63 21.48
C GLU A 604 12.21 17.55 21.40
N ALA A 605 11.95 18.16 20.24
CA ALA A 605 10.76 18.98 19.96
C ALA A 605 9.58 18.16 19.39
N GLY A 606 9.68 16.83 19.36
CA GLY A 606 8.80 15.95 18.59
C GLY A 606 8.52 14.61 19.28
N GLN A 607 8.13 14.62 20.55
CA GLN A 607 7.47 13.47 21.19
C GLN A 607 5.99 13.36 20.81
N THR A 608 5.55 14.10 19.78
CA THR A 608 4.31 13.84 19.07
C THR A 608 4.65 13.04 17.81
N PRO A 609 4.14 11.82 17.64
CA PRO A 609 4.34 11.07 16.41
C PRO A 609 3.73 11.87 15.25
N ARG A 610 4.59 12.42 14.37
CA ARG A 610 4.14 13.07 13.14
C ARG A 610 3.67 11.98 12.16
N GLY A 611 2.47 12.18 11.62
CA GLY A 611 1.84 11.28 10.66
C GLY A 611 2.37 11.45 9.25
#